data_AF-A0A7S3FPE3-F1
#
_entry.id   AF-A0A7S3FPE3-F1
#
_cell.length_a   1.000
_cell.length_b   1.000
_cell.length_c   1.000
_cell.angle_alpha   90.00
_cell.angle_beta   90.00
_cell.angle_gamma   90.00
#
_symmetry.space_group_name_H-M   'P 1'
#
loop_
_entity.id
_entity.type
_entity.pdbx_description
1 polymer ?
#
loop_
_entity_poly.entity_id
_entity_poly.type
_entity_poly.pdbx_seq_one_letter_code
_entity_poly.pdbx_strand_id
1 'polypeptide(L)'
;MKRIFGVRKEKPPPPSLDDATNNINARGDNVDSRVAKLDAQLAKYKAQISKMRPGASQDAVKRRALVILKQKRMYEGQREQLYQQSFNLENASFAAQNIKDNITQVQAMKAAHKDFKKQFKAKELDIDYIDNMQDDMMDMMEMTNEINESLGRTYAVPDEIDEADLMDELDALELELGDEALEEGNEGEPSYLQEPDLPSAPTGQGADEFGVPEEQREEGQAEPVAANQG
;
A
#
# COMPACT_ATOMS: atom_id res chain seq x y z
N MET A 1 37.39 34.29 36.29
CA MET A 1 38.18 34.14 35.04
C MET A 1 37.32 33.43 34.00
N LYS A 2 37.03 34.07 32.87
CA LYS A 2 36.30 33.45 31.75
C LYS A 2 37.29 32.63 30.93
N ARG A 3 36.95 31.41 30.58
CA ARG A 3 37.76 30.54 29.69
C ARG A 3 37.73 31.15 28.28
N ILE A 4 38.84 31.76 27.83
CA ILE A 4 38.96 32.47 26.54
C ILE A 4 39.74 31.64 25.50
N PHE A 5 40.01 30.36 25.77
CA PHE A 5 40.64 29.47 24.81
C PHE A 5 39.98 28.10 24.87
N GLY A 6 39.25 27.74 23.80
CA GLY A 6 38.76 26.38 23.61
C GLY A 6 37.24 26.19 23.52
N VAL A 7 36.49 27.12 22.93
CA VAL A 7 35.18 26.74 22.37
C VAL A 7 35.48 25.77 21.23
N ARG A 8 35.23 24.48 21.43
CA ARG A 8 35.17 23.50 20.33
C ARG A 8 34.21 24.10 19.30
N LYS A 9 34.70 24.50 18.12
CA LYS A 9 33.81 24.75 16.98
C LYS A 9 32.96 23.50 16.84
N GLU A 10 31.65 23.63 17.02
CA GLU A 10 30.72 22.57 16.68
C GLU A 10 31.03 22.15 15.24
N LYS A 11 31.40 20.88 15.06
CA LYS A 11 31.63 20.36 13.72
C LYS A 11 30.28 20.46 13.01
N PRO A 12 30.23 21.07 11.82
CA PRO A 12 28.99 21.09 11.06
C PRO A 12 28.53 19.64 10.87
N PRO A 13 27.21 19.40 10.91
CA PRO A 13 26.68 18.07 10.68
C PRO A 13 27.21 17.53 9.35
N PRO A 14 27.46 16.20 9.25
CA PRO A 14 27.86 15.59 8.00
C PRO A 14 26.81 15.94 6.91
N PRO A 15 27.25 16.20 5.66
CA PRO A 15 26.33 16.56 4.60
C PRO A 15 25.28 15.46 4.42
N SER A 16 24.01 15.87 4.31
CA SER A 16 22.92 14.92 4.07
C SER A 16 22.94 14.41 2.62
N LEU A 17 22.26 13.28 2.37
CA LEU A 17 22.05 12.80 1.00
C LEU A 17 21.30 13.85 0.17
N ASP A 18 20.38 14.59 0.78
CA ASP A 18 19.64 15.66 0.11
C ASP A 18 20.55 16.83 -0.26
N ASP A 19 21.45 17.26 0.64
CA ASP A 19 22.43 18.31 0.35
C ASP A 19 23.37 17.91 -0.79
N ALA A 20 23.82 16.65 -0.79
CA ALA A 20 24.68 16.12 -1.84
C ALA A 20 23.96 16.07 -3.19
N THR A 21 22.72 15.58 -3.22
CA THR A 21 21.86 15.53 -4.42
C THR A 21 21.62 16.93 -4.97
N ASN A 22 21.25 17.89 -4.11
CA ASN A 22 21.04 19.28 -4.50
C ASN A 22 22.31 19.92 -5.10
N ASN A 23 23.49 19.64 -4.53
CA ASN A 23 24.76 20.13 -5.06
C ASN A 23 25.07 19.54 -6.45
N ILE A 24 24.87 18.23 -6.63
CA ILE A 24 25.12 17.55 -7.90
C ILE A 24 24.17 18.07 -8.98
N ASN A 25 22.88 18.27 -8.65
CA ASN A 25 21.90 18.84 -9.57
C ASN A 25 22.28 20.25 -9.99
N ALA A 26 22.63 21.13 -9.05
CA ALA A 26 23.07 22.49 -9.37
C ALA A 26 24.33 22.52 -10.26
N ARG A 27 25.26 21.57 -10.07
CA ARG A 27 26.42 21.41 -10.95
C ARG A 27 26.01 20.89 -12.33
N GLY A 28 25.06 19.95 -12.39
CA GLY A 28 24.44 19.45 -13.62
C GLY A 28 23.85 20.59 -14.45
N ASP A 29 23.01 21.42 -13.83
CA ASP A 29 22.40 22.60 -14.47
C ASP A 29 23.45 23.57 -15.04
N ASN A 30 24.55 23.78 -14.33
CA ASN A 30 25.65 24.61 -14.83
C ASN A 30 26.30 24.01 -16.07
N VAL A 31 26.55 22.69 -16.05
CA VAL A 31 27.13 21.98 -17.20
C VAL A 31 26.17 22.00 -18.38
N ASP A 32 24.88 21.75 -18.17
CA ASP A 32 23.86 21.81 -19.23
C ASP A 32 23.75 23.21 -19.84
N SER A 33 23.78 24.27 -19.02
CA SER A 33 23.82 25.65 -19.51
C SER A 33 25.06 25.92 -20.39
N ARG A 34 26.22 25.36 -20.03
CA ARG A 34 27.45 25.47 -20.85
C ARG A 34 27.33 24.70 -22.16
N VAL A 35 26.80 23.47 -22.12
CA VAL A 35 26.56 22.64 -23.31
C VAL A 35 25.62 23.37 -24.28
N ALA A 36 24.51 23.92 -23.79
CA ALA A 36 23.55 24.67 -24.59
C ALA A 36 24.18 25.90 -25.28
N LYS A 37 25.04 26.64 -24.57
CA LYS A 37 25.80 27.76 -25.16
C LYS A 37 26.77 27.33 -26.25
N LEU A 38 27.45 26.19 -26.07
CA LEU A 38 28.36 25.63 -27.07
C LEU A 38 27.59 25.13 -28.30
N ASP A 39 26.42 24.52 -28.11
CA ASP A 39 25.53 24.12 -29.21
C ASP A 39 25.05 25.31 -30.03
N ALA A 40 24.63 26.40 -29.38
CA ALA A 40 24.25 27.62 -30.06
C ALA A 40 25.42 28.20 -30.90
N GLN A 41 26.65 28.13 -30.39
CA GLN A 41 27.85 28.54 -31.15
C GLN A 41 28.13 27.61 -32.34
N LEU A 42 28.02 26.29 -32.15
CA LEU A 42 28.18 25.31 -33.22
C LEU A 42 27.13 25.49 -34.32
N ALA A 43 25.89 25.79 -33.97
CA ALA A 43 24.83 26.10 -34.93
C ALA A 43 25.18 27.32 -35.79
N LYS A 44 25.72 28.39 -35.19
CA LYS A 44 26.20 29.57 -35.92
C LYS A 44 27.35 29.22 -36.87
N TYR A 45 28.34 28.45 -36.41
CA TYR A 45 29.43 28.00 -37.27
C TYR A 45 28.94 27.12 -38.42
N LYS A 46 28.00 26.20 -38.17
CA LYS A 46 27.39 25.35 -39.20
C LYS A 46 26.71 26.21 -40.29
N ALA A 47 25.92 27.20 -39.89
CA ALA A 47 25.25 28.12 -40.80
C ALA A 47 26.22 29.03 -41.58
N GLN A 48 27.35 29.42 -40.96
CA GLN A 48 28.39 30.18 -41.64
C GLN A 48 29.09 29.32 -42.69
N ILE A 49 29.51 28.10 -42.33
CA ILE A 49 30.20 27.16 -43.22
C ILE A 49 29.33 26.84 -44.45
N SER A 50 28.02 26.63 -44.26
CA SER A 50 27.10 26.29 -45.35
C SER A 50 26.91 27.41 -46.38
N LYS A 51 27.18 28.67 -45.99
CA LYS A 51 27.09 29.85 -46.88
C LYS A 51 28.43 30.19 -47.55
N MET A 52 29.52 29.56 -47.14
CA MET A 52 30.86 29.84 -47.67
C MET A 52 31.22 28.88 -48.80
N ARG A 53 31.93 29.39 -49.81
CA ARG A 53 32.56 28.54 -50.83
C ARG A 53 33.70 27.72 -50.21
N PRO A 54 33.90 26.46 -50.63
CA PRO A 54 35.04 25.65 -50.20
C PRO A 54 36.36 26.36 -50.46
N GLY A 55 37.28 26.32 -49.48
CA GLY A 55 38.59 26.95 -49.56
C GLY A 55 39.14 27.37 -48.20
N ALA A 56 40.30 28.05 -48.20
CA ALA A 56 41.05 28.39 -47.00
C ALA A 56 40.22 29.12 -45.93
N SER A 57 39.35 30.05 -46.34
CA SER A 57 38.46 30.78 -45.42
C SER A 57 37.43 29.87 -44.76
N GLN A 58 36.84 28.92 -45.50
CA GLN A 58 35.88 27.96 -44.93
C GLN A 58 36.59 27.00 -43.97
N ASP A 59 37.81 26.56 -44.31
CA ASP A 59 38.58 25.65 -43.46
C ASP A 59 39.05 26.32 -42.16
N ALA A 60 39.35 27.62 -42.18
CA ALA A 60 39.62 28.38 -40.95
C ALA A 60 38.41 28.38 -39.99
N VAL A 61 37.19 28.52 -40.52
CA VAL A 61 35.94 28.45 -39.74
C VAL A 61 35.69 27.04 -39.22
N LYS A 62 35.92 25.99 -40.04
CA LYS A 62 35.84 24.59 -39.58
C LYS A 62 36.80 24.30 -38.42
N ARG A 63 38.04 24.80 -38.46
CA ARG A 63 39.01 24.63 -37.36
C ARG A 63 38.51 25.26 -36.07
N ARG A 64 37.91 26.45 -36.13
CA ARG A 64 37.29 27.10 -34.95
C ARG A 64 36.11 26.29 -34.42
N ALA A 65 35.24 25.80 -35.31
CA ALA A 65 34.11 24.95 -34.93
C ALA A 65 34.57 23.64 -34.26
N LEU A 66 35.66 23.03 -34.73
CA LEU A 66 36.22 21.82 -34.13
C LEU A 66 36.70 22.04 -32.68
N VAL A 67 37.23 23.21 -32.35
CA VAL A 67 37.62 23.54 -30.95
C VAL A 67 36.38 23.59 -30.05
N ILE A 68 35.31 24.25 -30.51
CA ILE A 68 34.04 24.31 -29.77
C ILE A 68 33.43 22.92 -29.61
N LEU A 69 33.47 22.08 -30.65
CA LEU A 69 32.95 20.72 -30.60
C LEU A 69 33.71 19.86 -29.57
N LYS A 70 35.05 19.98 -29.51
CA LYS A 70 35.86 19.30 -28.49
C LYS A 70 35.49 19.75 -27.09
N GLN A 71 35.29 21.06 -26.89
CA GLN A 71 34.87 21.61 -25.61
C GLN A 71 33.47 21.12 -25.22
N LYS A 72 32.54 21.04 -26.17
CA LYS A 72 31.20 20.48 -25.95
C LYS A 72 31.28 19.03 -25.47
N ARG A 73 32.01 18.18 -26.20
CA ARG A 73 32.19 16.76 -25.83
C ARG A 73 32.78 16.58 -24.44
N MET A 74 33.71 17.44 -24.04
CA MET A 74 34.26 17.43 -22.68
C MET A 74 33.18 17.69 -21.62
N TYR A 75 32.32 18.68 -21.82
CA TYR A 75 31.22 18.96 -20.89
C TYR A 75 30.10 17.92 -20.94
N GLU A 76 29.80 17.33 -22.10
CA GLU A 76 28.88 16.19 -22.22
C GLU A 76 29.37 15.00 -21.38
N GLY A 77 30.67 14.70 -21.40
CA GLY A 77 31.25 13.67 -20.54
C GLY A 77 31.20 14.02 -19.04
N GLN A 78 31.42 15.28 -18.67
CA GLN A 78 31.24 15.73 -17.28
C GLN A 78 29.78 15.59 -16.83
N ARG A 79 28.83 15.87 -17.73
CA ARG A 79 27.40 15.71 -17.47
C ARG A 79 27.03 14.25 -17.23
N GLU A 80 27.52 13.35 -18.07
CA GLU A 80 27.32 11.91 -17.89
C GLU A 80 27.84 11.41 -16.54
N GLN A 81 29.02 11.88 -16.12
CA GLN A 81 29.56 11.58 -14.79
C GLN A 81 28.66 12.11 -13.66
N LEU A 82 28.11 13.31 -13.80
CA LEU A 82 27.18 13.89 -12.81
C LEU A 82 25.87 13.12 -12.76
N TYR A 83 25.33 12.69 -13.90
CA TYR A 83 24.14 11.83 -13.92
C TYR A 83 24.37 10.49 -13.23
N GLN A 84 25.53 9.85 -13.46
CA GLN A 84 25.86 8.63 -12.74
C GLN A 84 25.96 8.86 -11.22
N GLN A 85 26.52 10.00 -10.79
CA GLN A 85 26.59 10.33 -9.37
C GLN A 85 25.20 10.61 -8.78
N SER A 86 24.33 11.32 -9.49
CA SER A 86 22.92 11.56 -9.07
C SER A 86 22.19 10.24 -8.89
N PHE A 87 22.28 9.36 -9.89
CA PHE A 87 21.65 8.04 -9.83
C PHE A 87 22.13 7.21 -8.64
N ASN A 88 23.43 7.23 -8.35
CA ASN A 88 23.97 6.53 -7.18
C ASN A 88 23.44 7.11 -5.86
N LEU A 89 23.27 8.43 -5.77
CA LEU A 89 22.68 9.08 -4.59
C LEU A 89 21.18 8.78 -4.46
N GLU A 90 20.44 8.78 -5.55
CA GLU A 90 19.02 8.43 -5.58
C GLU A 90 18.80 6.99 -5.10
N ASN A 91 19.62 6.05 -5.56
CA ASN A 91 19.60 4.67 -5.06
C ASN A 91 19.92 4.58 -3.56
N ALA A 92 20.92 5.35 -3.09
CA ALA A 92 21.25 5.40 -1.67
C ALA A 92 20.13 6.02 -0.82
N SER A 93 19.46 7.06 -1.35
CA SER A 93 18.32 7.70 -0.71
C SER A 93 17.12 6.76 -0.61
N PHE A 94 16.82 6.02 -1.69
CA PHE A 94 15.78 5.00 -1.68
C PHE A 94 16.06 3.89 -0.65
N ALA A 95 17.31 3.38 -0.61
CA ALA A 95 17.70 2.39 0.38
C ALA A 95 17.59 2.94 1.83
N ALA A 96 18.00 4.19 2.07
CA ALA A 96 17.87 4.83 3.36
C ALA A 96 16.41 4.99 3.79
N GLN A 97 15.52 5.35 2.85
CA GLN A 97 14.09 5.46 3.11
C GLN A 97 13.48 4.09 3.44
N ASN A 98 13.81 3.04 2.67
CA ASN A 98 13.35 1.69 2.95
C ASN A 98 13.79 1.21 4.36
N ILE A 99 15.03 1.49 4.76
CA ILE A 99 15.51 1.19 6.12
C ILE A 99 14.69 1.93 7.18
N LYS A 100 14.35 3.20 6.95
CA LYS A 100 13.53 4.00 7.87
C LYS A 100 12.11 3.44 8.00
N ASP A 101 11.53 2.99 6.90
CA ASP A 101 10.20 2.36 6.89
C ASP A 101 10.23 1.03 7.64
N ASN A 102 11.25 0.20 7.43
CA ASN A 102 11.46 -1.05 8.17
C ASN A 102 11.62 -0.80 9.68
N ILE A 103 12.37 0.23 10.08
CA ILE A 103 12.49 0.61 11.50
C ILE A 103 11.13 0.98 12.08
N THR A 104 10.34 1.76 11.34
CA THR A 104 8.99 2.16 11.75
C THR A 104 8.08 0.94 11.91
N GLN A 105 8.13 0.00 10.97
CA GLN A 105 7.40 -1.26 11.06
C GLN A 105 7.81 -2.07 12.29
N VAL A 106 9.10 -2.22 12.55
CA VAL A 106 9.61 -2.94 13.74
C VAL A 106 9.17 -2.25 15.04
N GLN A 107 9.16 -0.92 15.08
CA GLN A 107 8.65 -0.17 16.23
C GLN A 107 7.16 -0.39 16.45
N ALA A 108 6.36 -0.40 15.39
CA ALA A 108 4.93 -0.71 15.45
C ALA A 108 4.68 -2.15 15.96
N MET A 109 5.43 -3.13 15.44
CA MET A 109 5.36 -4.52 15.92
C MET A 109 5.74 -4.63 17.41
N LYS A 110 6.76 -3.88 17.86
CA LYS A 110 7.16 -3.87 19.27
C LYS A 110 6.06 -3.28 20.17
N ALA A 111 5.39 -2.22 19.71
CA ALA A 111 4.26 -1.64 20.41
C ALA A 111 3.08 -2.63 20.50
N ALA A 112 2.69 -3.23 19.36
CA ALA A 112 1.64 -4.25 19.31
C ALA A 112 1.95 -5.45 20.22
N HIS A 113 3.19 -5.95 20.19
CA HIS A 113 3.61 -7.05 21.07
C HIS A 113 3.51 -6.68 22.56
N LYS A 114 3.81 -5.44 22.93
CA LYS A 114 3.65 -4.95 24.31
C LYS A 114 2.18 -4.92 24.71
N ASP A 115 1.30 -4.51 23.81
CA ASP A 115 -0.14 -4.44 24.09
C ASP A 115 -0.78 -5.83 24.14
N PHE A 116 -0.42 -6.75 23.24
CA PHE A 116 -0.79 -8.17 23.36
C PHE A 116 -0.34 -8.76 24.70
N LYS A 117 0.89 -8.50 25.14
CA LYS A 117 1.36 -8.95 26.47
C LYS A 117 0.57 -8.39 27.64
N LYS A 118 -0.08 -7.23 27.51
CA LYS A 118 -0.99 -6.71 28.53
C LYS A 118 -2.35 -7.41 28.46
N GLN A 119 -2.87 -7.61 27.25
CA GLN A 119 -4.15 -8.30 27.03
C GLN A 119 -4.10 -9.76 27.53
N PHE A 120 -3.01 -10.48 27.31
CA PHE A 120 -2.79 -11.82 27.88
C PHE A 120 -2.69 -11.86 29.42
N LYS A 121 -2.61 -10.69 30.09
CA LYS A 121 -2.66 -10.57 31.55
C LYS A 121 -4.00 -10.06 32.04
N ALA A 122 -4.96 -9.84 31.14
CA ALA A 122 -6.33 -9.53 31.51
C ALA A 122 -6.94 -10.78 32.14
N LYS A 123 -7.67 -10.62 33.23
CA LYS A 123 -8.23 -11.74 34.01
C LYS A 123 -9.26 -12.54 33.20
N GLU A 124 -9.86 -11.89 32.21
CA GLU A 124 -10.82 -12.45 31.27
C GLU A 124 -10.19 -13.50 30.33
N LEU A 125 -8.85 -13.55 30.22
CA LEU A 125 -8.09 -14.56 29.48
C LEU A 125 -7.22 -15.42 30.40
N ASP A 126 -7.37 -15.27 31.72
CA ASP A 126 -6.64 -16.07 32.72
C ASP A 126 -7.31 -17.44 32.83
N ILE A 127 -6.58 -18.50 32.51
CA ILE A 127 -7.09 -19.88 32.53
C ILE A 127 -7.56 -20.24 33.95
N ASP A 128 -6.84 -19.80 34.97
CA ASP A 128 -7.22 -20.06 36.36
C ASP A 128 -8.57 -19.39 36.70
N TYR A 129 -8.87 -18.23 36.11
CA TYR A 129 -10.17 -17.56 36.30
C TYR A 129 -11.30 -18.30 35.55
N ILE A 130 -11.02 -18.83 34.35
CA ILE A 130 -11.97 -19.64 33.59
C ILE A 130 -12.26 -20.95 34.31
N ASP A 131 -11.24 -21.62 34.86
CA ASP A 131 -11.37 -22.87 35.61
C ASP A 131 -12.20 -22.64 36.89
N ASN A 132 -11.89 -21.59 37.67
CA ASN A 132 -12.70 -21.25 38.85
C ASN A 132 -14.16 -20.91 38.50
N MET A 133 -14.41 -20.27 37.36
CA MET A 133 -15.79 -19.98 36.91
C MET A 133 -16.52 -21.24 36.45
N GLN A 134 -15.83 -22.22 35.87
CA GLN A 134 -16.39 -23.53 35.55
C GLN A 134 -16.70 -24.33 36.82
N ASP A 135 -15.80 -24.29 37.81
CA ASP A 135 -16.01 -24.92 39.12
C ASP A 135 -17.20 -24.29 39.85
N ASP A 136 -17.29 -22.96 39.90
CA ASP A 136 -18.45 -22.25 40.46
C ASP A 136 -19.77 -22.59 39.72
N MET A 137 -19.72 -22.82 38.40
CA MET A 137 -20.88 -23.27 37.63
C MET A 137 -21.27 -24.71 37.94
N MET A 138 -20.30 -25.60 38.12
CA MET A 138 -20.55 -26.98 38.54
C MET A 138 -21.18 -27.01 39.94
N ASP A 139 -20.64 -26.22 40.87
CA ASP A 139 -21.19 -26.07 42.22
C ASP A 139 -22.62 -25.47 42.19
N MET A 140 -22.90 -24.52 41.29
CA MET A 140 -24.24 -23.97 41.08
C MET A 140 -25.22 -25.00 40.51
N MET A 141 -24.79 -25.83 39.56
CA MET A 141 -25.61 -26.92 39.03
C MET A 141 -25.86 -27.99 40.09
N GLU A 142 -24.85 -28.35 40.87
CA GLU A 142 -24.97 -29.31 41.96
C GLU A 142 -25.90 -28.78 43.06
N MET A 143 -25.77 -27.51 43.44
CA MET A 143 -26.71 -26.84 44.35
C MET A 143 -28.13 -26.76 43.77
N THR A 144 -28.27 -26.53 42.47
CA THR A 144 -29.58 -26.53 41.80
C THR A 144 -30.23 -27.92 41.85
N ASN A 145 -29.44 -28.97 41.65
CA ASN A 145 -29.90 -30.35 41.77
C ASN A 145 -30.28 -30.70 43.23
N GLU A 146 -29.46 -30.30 44.21
CA GLU A 146 -29.72 -30.50 45.63
C GLU A 146 -30.95 -29.72 46.12
N ILE A 147 -31.18 -28.50 45.59
CA ILE A 147 -32.40 -27.71 45.84
C ILE A 147 -33.64 -28.43 45.27
N ASN A 148 -33.56 -28.96 44.05
CA ASN A 148 -34.66 -29.70 43.44
C ASN A 148 -34.99 -30.98 44.23
N GLU A 149 -33.96 -31.72 44.67
CA GLU A 149 -34.10 -32.91 45.50
C GLU A 149 -34.67 -32.57 46.90
N SER A 150 -34.18 -31.50 47.54
CA SER A 150 -34.63 -31.05 48.86
C SER A 150 -36.05 -30.46 48.86
N LEU A 151 -36.48 -29.83 47.77
CA LEU A 151 -37.86 -29.34 47.63
C LEU A 151 -38.85 -30.47 47.28
N GLY A 152 -38.38 -31.73 47.20
CA GLY A 152 -39.19 -32.87 46.79
C GLY A 152 -39.73 -32.71 45.37
N ARG A 153 -39.17 -31.79 44.59
CA ARG A 153 -39.47 -31.64 43.17
C ARG A 153 -38.50 -32.54 42.45
N THR A 154 -38.83 -33.83 42.46
CA THR A 154 -38.34 -34.76 41.47
C THR A 154 -38.81 -34.25 40.11
N TYR A 155 -38.03 -33.36 39.49
CA TYR A 155 -37.84 -33.49 38.06
C TYR A 155 -36.87 -34.65 37.92
N ALA A 156 -37.40 -35.86 38.06
CA ALA A 156 -36.89 -36.94 37.24
C ALA A 156 -37.12 -36.41 35.83
N VAL A 157 -36.09 -35.80 35.24
CA VAL A 157 -35.80 -36.10 33.86
C VAL A 157 -35.70 -37.62 33.88
N PRO A 158 -36.71 -38.35 33.35
CA PRO A 158 -36.58 -39.79 33.27
C PRO A 158 -35.28 -40.04 32.53
N ASP A 159 -34.46 -41.01 32.98
CA ASP A 159 -33.26 -41.42 32.24
C ASP A 159 -33.60 -41.93 30.81
N GLU A 160 -34.89 -41.94 30.46
CA GLU A 160 -35.49 -42.23 29.17
C GLU A 160 -36.27 -41.02 28.64
N ILE A 161 -35.64 -39.85 28.49
CA ILE A 161 -36.11 -38.91 27.46
C ILE A 161 -35.61 -39.49 26.13
N ASP A 162 -36.53 -40.07 25.36
CA ASP A 162 -36.22 -40.57 24.02
C ASP A 162 -35.93 -39.38 23.10
N GLU A 163 -34.79 -39.39 22.41
CA GLU A 163 -34.45 -38.36 21.41
C GLU A 163 -35.56 -38.22 20.35
N ALA A 164 -36.32 -39.28 20.10
CA ALA A 164 -37.46 -39.27 19.20
C ALA A 164 -38.63 -38.39 19.70
N ASP A 165 -39.01 -38.50 20.98
CA ASP A 165 -40.07 -37.65 21.56
C ASP A 165 -39.64 -36.18 21.59
N LEU A 166 -38.35 -35.91 21.79
CA LEU A 166 -37.81 -34.55 21.80
C LEU A 166 -37.78 -33.92 20.40
N MET A 167 -37.51 -34.73 19.37
CA MET A 167 -37.60 -34.32 17.96
C MET A 167 -39.06 -34.08 17.56
N ASP A 168 -39.99 -34.95 17.98
CA ASP A 168 -41.42 -34.76 17.70
C ASP A 168 -41.98 -33.51 18.41
N GLU A 169 -41.54 -33.21 19.64
CA GLU A 169 -41.87 -31.94 20.31
C GLU A 169 -41.23 -30.72 19.61
N LEU A 170 -39.98 -30.84 19.15
CA LEU A 170 -39.29 -29.76 18.42
C LEU A 170 -39.99 -29.43 17.10
N ASP A 171 -40.38 -30.47 16.35
CA ASP A 171 -41.14 -30.33 15.10
C ASP A 171 -42.52 -29.72 15.38
N ALA A 172 -43.19 -30.11 16.47
CA ALA A 172 -44.47 -29.53 16.87
C ALA A 172 -44.34 -28.04 17.26
N LEU A 173 -43.24 -27.66 17.91
CA LEU A 173 -42.95 -26.28 18.32
C LEU A 173 -42.53 -25.40 17.13
N GLU A 174 -41.80 -25.95 16.16
CA GLU A 174 -41.57 -25.31 14.85
C GLU A 174 -42.89 -25.09 14.10
N LEU A 175 -43.83 -26.03 14.19
CA LEU A 175 -45.14 -25.90 13.57
C LEU A 175 -46.03 -24.89 14.32
N GLU A 176 -45.96 -24.82 15.65
CA GLU A 176 -46.67 -23.81 16.47
C GLU A 176 -46.09 -22.41 16.25
N LEU A 177 -44.77 -22.24 16.24
CA LEU A 177 -44.09 -20.98 15.93
C LEU A 177 -44.24 -20.62 14.44
N GLY A 178 -44.31 -21.62 13.57
CA GLY A 178 -44.61 -21.49 12.15
C GLY A 178 -46.05 -21.03 11.93
N ASP A 179 -47.02 -21.58 12.65
CA ASP A 179 -48.41 -21.13 12.62
C ASP A 179 -48.56 -19.73 13.26
N GLU A 180 -47.81 -19.40 14.32
CA GLU A 180 -47.73 -18.03 14.87
C GLU A 180 -47.05 -17.05 13.89
N ALA A 181 -45.99 -17.47 13.19
CA ALA A 181 -45.33 -16.68 12.14
C ALA A 181 -46.14 -16.58 10.83
N LEU A 182 -47.04 -17.53 10.59
CA LEU A 182 -47.99 -17.50 9.47
C LEU A 182 -49.26 -16.70 9.80
N GLU A 183 -49.67 -16.61 11.08
CA GLU A 183 -50.72 -15.67 11.53
C GLU A 183 -50.19 -14.24 11.70
N GLU A 184 -48.97 -14.07 12.20
CA GLU A 184 -48.26 -12.79 12.30
C GLU A 184 -47.29 -12.61 11.12
N GLY A 185 -47.83 -12.79 9.91
CA GLY A 185 -47.14 -12.34 8.72
C GLY A 185 -46.75 -10.88 8.88
N ASN A 186 -45.45 -10.60 8.72
CA ASN A 186 -44.85 -9.29 8.44
C ASN A 186 -44.15 -8.54 9.59
N GLU A 187 -43.19 -9.15 10.29
CA GLU A 187 -42.09 -8.40 10.90
C GLU A 187 -40.73 -9.00 10.50
N GLY A 188 -40.01 -8.28 9.65
CA GLY A 188 -38.74 -8.71 9.05
C GLY A 188 -37.68 -9.05 10.09
N GLU A 189 -36.80 -9.98 9.72
CA GLU A 189 -35.71 -10.47 10.57
C GLU A 189 -35.01 -9.32 11.33
N PRO A 190 -34.78 -9.48 12.63
CA PRO A 190 -34.06 -8.49 13.43
C PRO A 190 -32.71 -8.14 12.79
N SER A 191 -32.38 -6.86 12.75
CA SER A 191 -31.20 -6.30 12.05
C SER A 191 -29.84 -6.92 12.38
N TYR A 192 -29.72 -7.77 13.41
CA TYR A 192 -28.50 -8.50 13.75
C TYR A 192 -28.37 -9.87 13.05
N LEU A 193 -29.46 -10.40 12.47
CA LEU A 193 -29.46 -11.60 11.64
C LEU A 193 -29.42 -11.29 10.14
N GLN A 194 -29.58 -10.01 9.76
CA GLN A 194 -29.38 -9.56 8.38
C GLN A 194 -27.90 -9.59 8.03
N GLU A 195 -27.53 -10.46 7.08
CA GLU A 195 -26.20 -10.46 6.48
C GLU A 195 -25.94 -9.10 5.80
N PRO A 196 -24.79 -8.44 6.04
CA PRO A 196 -24.48 -7.18 5.39
C PRO A 196 -24.30 -7.39 3.88
N ASP A 197 -25.01 -6.60 3.06
CA ASP A 197 -24.82 -6.55 1.61
C ASP A 197 -23.34 -6.29 1.29
N LEU A 198 -22.63 -7.34 0.87
CA LEU A 198 -21.31 -7.23 0.30
C LEU A 198 -21.44 -6.49 -1.04
N PRO A 199 -20.60 -5.48 -1.32
CA PRO A 199 -20.66 -4.79 -2.61
C PRO A 199 -20.42 -5.80 -3.74
N SER A 200 -21.28 -5.78 -4.76
CA SER A 200 -21.16 -6.66 -5.93
C SER A 200 -19.74 -6.63 -6.47
N ALA A 201 -19.15 -7.82 -6.58
CA ALA A 201 -17.88 -8.02 -7.27
C ALA A 201 -17.96 -7.40 -8.68
N PRO A 202 -16.92 -6.70 -9.15
CA PRO A 202 -16.90 -6.14 -10.49
C PRO A 202 -17.10 -7.29 -11.48
N THR A 203 -18.13 -7.19 -12.31
CA THR A 203 -18.36 -8.08 -13.45
C THR A 203 -17.21 -7.90 -14.44
N GLY A 204 -16.20 -8.76 -14.32
CA GLY A 204 -15.16 -8.94 -15.30
C GLY A 204 -15.77 -9.46 -16.60
N GLN A 205 -15.74 -8.60 -17.62
CA GLN A 205 -15.85 -8.98 -19.02
C GLN A 205 -14.90 -10.14 -19.30
N GLY A 206 -15.37 -11.12 -20.08
CA GLY A 206 -14.65 -12.35 -20.39
C GLY A 206 -13.23 -12.08 -20.88
N ALA A 207 -12.27 -12.68 -20.17
CA ALA A 207 -10.92 -12.87 -20.67
C ALA A 207 -10.73 -14.36 -20.92
N ASP A 208 -10.04 -14.70 -22.01
CA ASP A 208 -9.62 -16.07 -22.28
C ASP A 208 -8.54 -16.54 -21.29
N GLU A 209 -8.10 -17.80 -21.39
CA GLU A 209 -7.27 -18.50 -20.39
C GLU A 209 -5.89 -17.86 -20.10
N PHE A 210 -5.51 -16.77 -20.78
CA PHE A 210 -4.33 -15.96 -20.44
C PHE A 210 -4.62 -14.47 -20.17
N GLY A 211 -5.88 -14.10 -19.91
CA GLY A 211 -6.21 -12.84 -19.25
C GLY A 211 -6.13 -11.59 -20.13
N VAL A 212 -6.34 -11.71 -21.45
CA VAL A 212 -6.39 -10.56 -22.37
C VAL A 212 -7.85 -10.32 -22.81
N PRO A 213 -8.40 -9.10 -22.67
CA PRO A 213 -9.74 -8.77 -23.17
C PRO A 213 -9.82 -8.87 -24.70
N GLU A 214 -10.86 -9.52 -25.23
CA GLU A 214 -11.08 -9.76 -26.67
C GLU A 214 -11.41 -8.49 -27.47
N GLU A 215 -11.54 -7.32 -26.83
CA GLU A 215 -12.08 -6.09 -27.44
C GLU A 215 -11.03 -5.13 -28.05
N GLN A 216 -9.77 -5.56 -28.21
CA GLN A 216 -8.73 -4.74 -28.86
C GLN A 216 -8.10 -5.38 -30.10
N ARG A 217 -8.82 -6.28 -30.78
CA ARG A 217 -8.48 -6.68 -32.14
C ARG A 217 -9.63 -6.38 -33.09
N GLU A 218 -9.80 -5.11 -33.42
CA GLU A 218 -10.25 -4.70 -34.76
C GLU A 218 -10.10 -3.16 -34.88
N GLU A 219 -8.88 -2.72 -35.20
CA GLU A 219 -8.78 -1.51 -36.02
C GLU A 219 -9.28 -1.85 -37.42
N GLY A 220 -10.36 -1.18 -37.82
CA GLY A 220 -10.60 -0.81 -39.21
C GLY A 220 -11.81 -1.45 -39.85
N GLN A 221 -12.92 -0.69 -39.90
CA GLN A 221 -13.49 -0.21 -41.16
C GLN A 221 -14.76 0.64 -40.97
N ALA A 222 -14.75 1.79 -41.66
CA ALA A 222 -15.88 2.49 -42.30
C ALA A 222 -16.89 3.27 -41.43
N GLU A 223 -16.77 4.60 -41.50
CA GLU A 223 -17.89 5.55 -41.40
C GLU A 223 -19.05 5.16 -42.33
N PRO A 224 -20.31 5.37 -41.93
CA PRO A 224 -21.36 5.71 -42.86
C PRO A 224 -21.70 7.19 -42.77
N VAL A 225 -21.50 7.83 -43.92
CA VAL A 225 -21.80 9.22 -44.25
C VAL A 225 -23.28 9.53 -44.04
N ALA A 226 -23.53 10.76 -43.57
CA ALA A 226 -24.82 11.41 -43.43
C ALA A 226 -25.78 11.18 -44.61
N ALA A 227 -27.01 10.75 -44.29
CA ALA A 227 -28.14 10.88 -45.19
C ALA A 227 -28.78 12.26 -44.99
N ASN A 228 -28.58 13.14 -45.97
CA ASN A 228 -29.39 14.33 -46.19
C ASN A 228 -30.21 14.11 -47.47
N GLN A 229 -31.44 14.64 -47.45
CA GLN A 229 -32.36 14.91 -48.56
C GLN A 229 -33.46 13.87 -48.86
N GLY A 230 -34.68 14.39 -48.77
CA GLY A 230 -35.98 13.79 -49.05
C GLY A 230 -37.06 14.68 -48.46
#